data_AF-A0A843EXQ9-F1
#
_entry.id   AF-A0A843EXQ9-F1
#
_cell.length_a   1.000
_cell.length_b   1.000
_cell.length_c   1.000
_cell.angle_alpha   90.00
_cell.angle_beta   90.00
_cell.angle_gamma   90.00
#
_symmetry.space_group_name_H-M   'P 1'
#
loop_
_entity.id
_entity.type
_entity.pdbx_description
1 polymer ?
#
loop_
_entity_poly.entity_id
_entity_poly.type
_entity_poly.pdbx_seq_one_letter_code
_entity_poly.pdbx_strand_id
1 'polypeptide(L)'
;PAGFLTDDLWETIGQALELSSNGECYVIEVAGEEDLAVLPCILMANPETTILYGQPNEGLVLLKARDLKNKAQKLIDGFIEINE
;
A
#
# COMPACT_ATOMS: atom_id res chain seq x y z
N PRO A 1 4.19 -16.49 10.94
CA PRO A 1 3.38 -15.51 11.72
C PRO A 1 2.40 -14.83 10.75
N ALA A 2 1.28 -14.27 11.23
CA ALA A 2 0.51 -13.38 10.37
C ALA A 2 1.33 -12.10 10.14
N GLY A 3 1.44 -11.64 8.90
CA GLY A 3 1.98 -10.31 8.60
C GLY A 3 1.05 -9.22 9.16
N PHE A 4 1.60 -8.06 9.46
CA PHE A 4 0.86 -6.90 9.94
C PHE A 4 1.37 -5.62 9.27
N LEU A 5 0.52 -4.60 9.25
CA LEU A 5 0.88 -3.27 8.77
C LEU A 5 1.26 -2.42 9.98
N THR A 6 2.46 -1.84 9.98
CA THR A 6 2.92 -0.92 11.02
C THR A 6 2.52 0.51 10.70
N ASP A 7 2.30 1.32 11.73
CA ASP A 7 2.05 2.76 11.56
C ASP A 7 3.20 3.45 10.79
N ASP A 8 4.44 3.04 11.04
CA ASP A 8 5.63 3.52 10.33
C ASP A 8 5.54 3.30 8.81
N LEU A 9 5.02 2.16 8.37
CA LEU A 9 4.80 1.89 6.94
C LEU A 9 3.71 2.80 6.35
N TRP A 10 2.61 3.02 7.09
CA TRP A 10 1.55 3.94 6.66
C TRP A 10 2.07 5.37 6.51
N GLU A 11 2.77 5.87 7.53
CA GLU A 11 3.34 7.21 7.53
C GLU A 11 4.36 7.39 6.40
N THR A 12 5.26 6.42 6.21
CA THR A 12 6.30 6.48 5.18
C THR A 12 5.70 6.47 3.77
N ILE A 13 4.66 5.67 3.51
CA ILE A 13 3.94 5.68 2.23
C ILE A 13 3.27 7.04 1.99
N GLY A 14 2.62 7.61 3.01
CA GLY A 14 2.02 8.94 2.91
C GLY A 14 3.02 10.02 2.54
N GLN A 15 4.16 10.06 3.25
CA GLN A 15 5.23 11.00 2.98
C GLN A 15 5.79 10.83 1.56
N ALA A 16 6.06 9.60 1.12
CA ALA A 16 6.57 9.33 -0.22
C ALA A 16 5.60 9.79 -1.31
N LEU A 17 4.29 9.57 -1.13
CA LEU A 17 3.26 10.02 -2.06
C LEU A 17 3.20 11.55 -2.14
N GLU A 18 3.26 12.25 -1.00
CA GLU A 18 3.30 13.72 -0.97
C GLU A 18 4.54 14.27 -1.68
N LEU A 19 5.72 13.73 -1.35
CA LEU A 19 6.98 14.17 -1.92
C LEU A 19 7.07 13.91 -3.44
N SER A 20 6.46 12.81 -3.92
CA SER A 20 6.42 12.44 -5.34
C SER A 20 5.69 13.45 -6.24
N SER A 21 4.89 14.36 -5.66
CA SER A 21 4.18 15.41 -6.42
C SER A 21 5.10 16.34 -7.21
N ASN A 22 6.39 16.41 -6.85
CA ASN A 22 7.41 17.19 -7.54
C ASN A 22 8.05 16.47 -8.73
N GLY A 23 7.62 15.24 -9.06
CA GLY A 23 8.14 14.43 -10.16
C GLY A 23 9.37 13.59 -9.81
N GLU A 24 9.81 13.65 -8.56
CA GLU A 24 10.91 12.83 -8.04
C GLU A 24 10.46 11.40 -7.72
N CYS A 25 11.38 10.45 -7.80
CA CYS A 25 11.14 9.04 -7.50
C CYS A 25 11.66 8.70 -6.10
N TYR A 26 10.84 8.00 -5.33
CA TYR A 26 11.14 7.59 -3.96
C TYR A 26 11.12 6.07 -3.85
N VAL A 27 12.00 5.53 -3.02
CA VAL A 27 12.08 4.11 -2.69
C VAL A 27 11.92 3.95 -1.20
N ILE A 28 11.00 3.09 -0.79
CA ILE A 28 10.80 2.69 0.60
C ILE A 28 11.44 1.32 0.76
N GLU A 29 12.40 1.20 1.67
CA GLU A 29 12.98 -0.09 2.04
C GLU A 29 12.19 -0.67 3.22
N VAL A 30 11.65 -1.87 3.04
CA VAL A 30 10.84 -2.54 4.06
C VAL A 30 11.65 -3.66 4.68
N ALA A 31 11.78 -3.64 6.01
CA ALA A 31 12.39 -4.73 6.76
C ALA A 31 11.34 -5.82 7.04
N GLY A 32 11.18 -6.78 6.13
CA GLY A 32 10.21 -7.87 6.25
C GLY A 32 9.49 -8.15 4.94
N GLU A 33 8.21 -8.52 5.03
CA GLU A 33 7.32 -8.70 3.86
C GLU A 33 6.67 -7.36 3.49
N GLU A 34 6.71 -7.01 2.21
CA GLU A 34 6.17 -5.77 1.65
C GLU A 34 4.79 -5.95 0.99
N ASP A 35 4.31 -7.18 0.87
CA ASP A 35 3.14 -7.56 0.09
C ASP A 35 1.85 -6.83 0.52
N LEU A 36 1.65 -6.62 1.82
CA LEU A 36 0.50 -5.90 2.37
C LEU A 36 0.54 -4.39 2.09
N ALA A 37 1.70 -3.81 1.74
CA ALA A 37 1.85 -2.37 1.46
C ALA A 37 0.97 -1.90 0.30
N VAL A 38 0.50 -2.80 -0.55
CA VAL A 38 -0.47 -2.49 -1.61
C VAL A 38 -1.77 -1.89 -1.06
N LEU A 39 -2.21 -2.30 0.13
CA LEU A 39 -3.45 -1.83 0.75
C LEU A 39 -3.38 -0.34 1.14
N PRO A 40 -2.41 0.12 1.94
CA PRO A 40 -2.25 1.55 2.21
C PRO A 40 -1.99 2.35 0.94
N CYS A 41 -1.19 1.82 0.00
CA CYS A 41 -1.00 2.47 -1.30
C CYS A 41 -2.32 2.75 -2.03
N ILE A 42 -3.24 1.77 -2.11
CA ILE A 42 -4.55 1.95 -2.75
C ILE A 42 -5.41 3.00 -2.01
N LEU A 43 -5.37 3.00 -0.68
CA LEU A 43 -6.24 3.85 0.13
C LEU A 43 -5.78 5.32 0.14
N MET A 44 -4.47 5.55 0.16
CA MET A 44 -3.85 6.86 0.32
C MET A 44 -3.53 7.56 -1.00
N ALA A 45 -3.28 6.79 -2.07
CA ALA A 45 -2.91 7.38 -3.35
C ALA A 45 -4.04 8.18 -3.99
N ASN A 46 -3.65 9.09 -4.90
CA ASN A 46 -4.59 9.76 -5.79
C ASN A 46 -5.42 8.72 -6.57
N PRO A 47 -6.74 8.92 -6.78
CA PRO A 47 -7.59 8.02 -7.55
C PRO A 47 -7.04 7.60 -8.92
N GLU A 48 -6.30 8.49 -9.60
CA GLU A 48 -5.72 8.25 -10.91
C GLU A 48 -4.35 7.54 -10.87
N THR A 49 -3.79 7.34 -9.68
CA THR A 49 -2.54 6.59 -9.49
C THR A 49 -2.69 5.17 -9.99
N THR A 50 -1.68 4.75 -10.74
CA THR A 50 -1.54 3.38 -11.21
C THR A 50 -0.60 2.64 -10.28
N ILE A 51 -1.05 1.51 -9.73
CA ILE A 51 -0.29 0.70 -8.78
C ILE A 51 0.10 -0.60 -9.46
N LEU A 52 1.37 -0.97 -9.30
CA LEU A 52 1.96 -2.20 -9.80
C LEU A 52 2.45 -3.01 -8.60
N TYR A 53 2.06 -4.28 -8.51
CA TYR A 53 2.57 -5.18 -7.47
C TYR A 53 2.65 -6.63 -7.97
N GLY A 54 3.48 -7.43 -7.32
CA GLY A 54 3.62 -8.84 -7.61
C GLY A 54 2.57 -9.67 -6.86
N GLN A 55 1.98 -10.65 -7.53
CA GLN A 55 1.02 -11.58 -6.94
C GLN A 55 1.44 -13.03 -7.27
N PRO A 56 1.57 -13.91 -6.26
CA PRO A 56 1.86 -15.32 -6.51
C PRO A 56 0.89 -15.96 -7.50
N ASN A 57 1.43 -16.68 -8.49
CA ASN A 57 0.71 -17.34 -9.59
C ASN A 57 0.01 -16.42 -10.61
N GLU A 58 -0.03 -15.11 -10.38
CA GLU A 58 -0.65 -14.13 -11.29
C GLU A 58 0.40 -13.22 -11.95
N GLY A 59 1.59 -13.10 -11.35
CA GLY A 59 2.67 -12.26 -11.86
C GLY A 59 2.48 -10.79 -11.51
N LEU A 60 2.74 -9.89 -12.46
CA LEU A 60 2.60 -8.44 -12.27
C LEU A 60 1.13 -8.03 -12.41
N VAL A 61 0.56 -7.47 -11.35
CA VAL A 61 -0.79 -6.91 -11.34
C VAL A 61 -0.71 -5.40 -11.52
N LEU A 62 -1.53 -4.87 -12.42
CA LEU A 62 -1.68 -3.44 -12.70
C LEU A 62 -3.10 -3.01 -12.34
N LEU A 63 -3.25 -1.97 -11.53
CA LEU A 63 -4.57 -1.44 -11.18
C LEU A 63 -4.57 0.08 -11.03
N LYS A 64 -5.77 0.67 -11.08
CA LYS A 64 -6.02 2.06 -10.70
C LYS A 64 -6.53 2.11 -9.27
N ALA A 65 -5.99 3.02 -8.46
CA ALA A 65 -6.33 3.13 -7.04
C ALA A 65 -7.85 3.28 -6.81
N ARG A 66 -8.53 4.09 -7.63
CA ARG A 66 -9.98 4.31 -7.55
C ARG A 66 -10.81 3.04 -7.68
N ASP A 67 -10.36 2.07 -8.47
CA ASP A 67 -11.16 0.88 -8.80
C ASP A 67 -11.24 -0.08 -7.60
N LEU A 68 -10.20 -0.09 -6.76
CA LEU A 68 -10.10 -1.03 -5.63
C LEU A 68 -10.22 -0.39 -4.24
N LYS A 69 -10.43 0.93 -4.13
CA LYS A 69 -10.49 1.62 -2.83
C LYS A 69 -11.46 0.98 -1.84
N ASN A 70 -12.68 0.66 -2.28
CA ASN A 70 -13.68 -0.02 -1.45
C ASN A 70 -13.29 -1.46 -1.07
N LYS A 71 -12.58 -2.16 -1.95
CA LYS A 71 -12.11 -3.53 -1.68
C LYS A 71 -10.95 -3.53 -0.69
N ALA A 72 -10.00 -2.61 -0.85
CA ALA A 72 -8.89 -2.42 0.07
C ALA A 72 -9.41 -2.03 1.47
N GLN A 73 -10.39 -1.11 1.55
CA GLN A 73 -10.98 -0.73 2.83
C GLN A 73 -11.63 -1.94 3.53
N LYS A 74 -12.43 -2.73 2.81
CA LYS A 74 -13.03 -3.95 3.37
C LYS A 74 -12.01 -4.97 3.88
N LEU A 75 -10.84 -5.05 3.24
CA LEU A 75 -9.76 -5.91 3.72
C LEU A 75 -9.19 -5.35 5.03
N ILE A 76 -8.86 -4.06 5.06
CA ILE A 76 -8.37 -3.36 6.27
C ILE A 76 -9.37 -3.44 7.43
N ASP A 77 -10.66 -3.31 7.18
CA ASP A 77 -11.71 -3.43 8.21
C ASP A 77 -11.73 -4.82 8.88
N GLY A 78 -11.13 -5.83 8.24
CA GLY A 78 -10.95 -7.18 8.79
C GLY A 78 -9.68 -7.37 9.61
N PHE A 79 -8.79 -6.36 9.66
CA PHE A 79 -7.58 -6.39 10.48
C PHE A 79 -7.97 -6.12 11.93
N ILE A 80 -7.20 -6.68 12.84
CA ILE A 80 -7.30 -6.38 14.27
C ILE A 80 -6.13 -5.51 14.66
N GLU A 81 -6.39 -4.47 15.44
CA GLU A 81 -5.35 -3.65 16.02
C GLU A 81 -4.57 -4.47 17.06
N ILE A 82 -3.24 -4.45 16.94
CA ILE A 82 -2.35 -5.12 17.87
C ILE A 82 -1.77 -4.03 18.75
N ASN A 83 -2.16 -4.01 20.02
CA ASN A 83 -1.53 -3.16 21.02
C ASN A 83 -0.23 -3.84 21.46
N GLU A 84 0.92 -3.35 20.99
CA GLU A 84 2.23 -3.66 21.58
C GLU A 84 2.49 -2.83 22.83
#